data_AF-A0A3D1RSV4-F1
#
_entry.id   AF-A0A3D1RSV4-F1
#
_cell.length_a   1.000
_cell.length_b   1.000
_cell.length_c   1.000
_cell.angle_alpha   90.00
_cell.angle_beta   90.00
_cell.angle_gamma   90.00
#
_symmetry.space_group_name_H-M   'P 1'
#
loop_
_entity.id
_entity.type
_entity.pdbx_description
1 polymer ?
#
loop_
_entity_poly.entity_id
_entity_poly.type
_entity_poly.pdbx_seq_one_letter_code
_entity_poly.pdbx_strand_id
1 'polypeptide(L)'
;MNMLNLRRTLSSVAIAIGLAFTTSAANADVTWRMATKQPSDSVEGKAFQYFADKVKEYSDGKMTIKIYPSEQLGKTAAALEQVKAGTVHIYPEGSAYLKKWVPEMSYMSAPFMFDNREHWARFMESDLLKGWLKQVEDKAGITLIGNPAAFMRGPYRVMVTKKPWTNMAELKGI
;
A
#
# COMPACT_ATOMS: atom_id res chain seq x y z
N MET A 1 35.33 59.63 -19.26
CA MET A 1 35.18 58.51 -18.31
C MET A 1 36.19 57.43 -18.72
N ASN A 2 37.28 57.26 -17.95
CA ASN A 2 38.47 56.51 -18.38
C ASN A 2 38.20 55.01 -18.59
N MET A 3 38.70 54.46 -19.70
CA MET A 3 38.65 53.04 -20.09
C MET A 3 39.21 52.07 -19.02
N LEU A 4 40.01 52.55 -18.08
CA LEU A 4 40.50 51.75 -16.95
C LEU A 4 39.41 51.45 -15.90
N ASN A 5 38.42 52.33 -15.71
CA ASN A 5 37.37 52.12 -14.71
C ASN A 5 36.31 51.14 -15.20
N LEU A 6 36.11 51.01 -16.52
CA LEU A 6 35.15 50.07 -17.12
C LEU A 6 35.60 48.61 -16.95
N ARG A 7 36.92 48.35 -16.97
CA ARG A 7 37.50 47.01 -16.79
C ARG A 7 37.41 46.49 -15.34
N ARG A 8 37.42 47.39 -14.36
CA ARG A 8 37.29 47.04 -12.94
C ARG A 8 35.85 46.72 -12.54
N THR A 9 34.86 47.41 -13.10
CA THR A 9 33.44 47.11 -12.82
C THR A 9 32.97 45.81 -13.47
N LEU A 10 33.52 45.43 -14.64
CA LEU A 10 33.20 44.16 -15.31
C LEU A 10 33.71 42.92 -14.56
N SER A 11 34.78 43.06 -13.77
CA SER A 11 35.36 41.95 -13.00
C SER A 11 34.58 41.64 -11.70
N SER A 12 33.74 42.57 -11.24
CA SER A 12 32.96 42.43 -10.00
C SER A 12 31.60 41.75 -10.21
N VAL A 13 31.10 41.73 -11.45
CA VAL A 13 29.81 41.10 -11.81
C VAL A 13 29.97 39.61 -12.13
N ALA A 14 31.18 39.16 -12.53
CA ALA A 14 31.44 37.77 -12.88
C ALA A 14 31.45 36.81 -11.66
N ILE A 15 31.68 37.32 -10.45
CA ILE A 15 31.73 36.48 -9.22
C ILE A 15 30.35 36.36 -8.56
N ALA A 16 29.41 37.28 -8.82
CA ALA A 16 28.07 37.25 -8.22
C ALA A 16 27.07 36.33 -8.93
N ILE A 17 27.36 35.89 -10.16
CA ILE A 17 26.47 34.99 -10.93
C ILE A 17 26.81 33.50 -10.68
N GLY A 18 27.99 33.20 -10.13
CA GLY A 18 28.46 31.83 -9.89
C GLY A 18 27.87 31.12 -8.67
N LEU A 19 27.13 31.82 -7.78
CA LEU A 19 26.63 31.27 -6.52
C LEU A 19 25.13 30.91 -6.51
N ALA A 20 24.41 31.08 -7.62
CA ALA A 20 22.96 30.79 -7.69
C ALA A 20 22.61 29.44 -8.33
N PHE A 21 23.59 28.64 -8.75
CA PHE A 21 23.37 27.23 -9.07
C PHE A 21 23.63 26.38 -7.82
N THR A 22 22.84 26.60 -6.77
CA THR A 22 22.44 25.47 -5.94
C THR A 22 21.63 24.58 -6.85
N THR A 23 22.29 23.60 -7.46
CA THR A 23 21.65 22.42 -7.98
C THR A 23 20.83 21.84 -6.84
N SER A 24 19.55 22.23 -6.76
CA SER A 24 18.55 21.38 -6.15
C SER A 24 18.68 20.08 -6.89
N ALA A 25 19.39 19.13 -6.29
CA ALA A 25 19.37 17.75 -6.70
C ALA A 25 17.89 17.42 -6.88
N ALA A 26 17.49 17.21 -8.13
CA ALA A 26 16.18 16.65 -8.44
C ALA A 26 16.15 15.31 -7.69
N ASN A 27 15.55 15.33 -6.50
CA ASN A 27 15.27 14.12 -5.76
C ASN A 27 14.38 13.34 -6.70
N ALA A 28 14.85 12.18 -7.18
CA ALA A 28 14.05 11.37 -8.08
C ALA A 28 12.74 11.03 -7.37
N ASP A 29 11.62 11.54 -7.89
CA ASP A 29 10.30 11.29 -7.33
C ASP A 29 9.99 9.79 -7.43
N VAL A 30 10.01 9.09 -6.30
CA VAL A 30 9.66 7.67 -6.27
C VAL A 30 8.16 7.55 -6.42
N THR A 31 7.70 6.97 -7.53
CA THR A 31 6.28 6.72 -7.76
C THR A 31 5.96 5.25 -7.58
N TRP A 32 5.29 4.93 -6.48
CA TRP A 32 4.72 3.60 -6.26
C TRP A 32 3.37 3.47 -6.95
N ARG A 33 3.08 2.25 -7.39
CA ARG A 33 1.81 1.89 -8.03
C ARG A 33 1.01 1.04 -7.06
N MET A 34 -0.21 1.48 -6.76
CA MET A 34 -1.16 0.73 -5.94
C MET A 34 -2.30 0.21 -6.82
N ALA A 35 -2.43 -1.10 -6.97
CA ALA A 35 -3.61 -1.71 -7.57
C ALA A 35 -4.66 -2.00 -6.49
N THR A 36 -5.94 -1.86 -6.80
CA THR A 36 -7.01 -2.26 -5.87
C THR A 36 -8.28 -2.66 -6.63
N LYS A 37 -9.05 -3.58 -6.04
CA LYS A 37 -10.38 -3.94 -6.54
C LYS A 37 -11.47 -2.95 -6.16
N GLN A 38 -11.18 -2.06 -5.21
CA GLN A 38 -12.18 -1.17 -4.66
C GLN A 38 -12.41 0.05 -5.58
N PRO A 39 -13.66 0.50 -5.75
CA PRO A 39 -13.97 1.80 -6.34
C PRO A 39 -13.33 2.94 -5.55
N SER A 40 -12.96 4.03 -6.24
CA SER A 40 -12.31 5.19 -5.62
C SER A 40 -13.20 5.91 -4.60
N ASP A 41 -14.52 5.88 -4.78
CA ASP A 41 -15.51 6.52 -3.92
C ASP A 41 -15.96 5.67 -2.72
N SER A 42 -15.57 4.39 -2.69
CA SER A 42 -15.81 3.49 -1.56
C SER A 42 -15.07 3.92 -0.29
N VAL A 43 -15.47 3.37 0.86
CA VAL A 43 -14.78 3.63 2.15
C VAL A 43 -13.30 3.24 2.07
N GLU A 44 -12.99 2.07 1.51
CA GLU A 44 -11.60 1.62 1.31
C GLU A 44 -10.86 2.50 0.29
N GLY A 45 -11.52 2.88 -0.82
CA GLY A 45 -10.95 3.78 -1.83
C GLY A 45 -10.52 5.13 -1.26
N LYS A 46 -11.37 5.75 -0.43
CA LYS A 46 -11.06 7.00 0.28
C LYS A 46 -9.90 6.83 1.26
N ALA A 47 -9.82 5.69 1.97
CA ALA A 47 -8.71 5.41 2.87
C ALA A 47 -7.38 5.22 2.11
N PHE A 48 -7.41 4.60 0.92
CA PHE A 48 -6.22 4.46 0.08
C PHE A 48 -5.75 5.81 -0.47
N GLN A 49 -6.68 6.69 -0.84
CA GLN A 49 -6.32 8.07 -1.23
C GLN A 49 -5.69 8.82 -0.06
N TYR A 50 -6.28 8.73 1.14
CA TYR A 50 -5.71 9.33 2.34
C TYR A 50 -4.29 8.82 2.64
N PHE A 51 -4.05 7.51 2.48
CA PHE A 51 -2.71 6.94 2.61
C PHE A 51 -1.73 7.51 1.57
N ALA A 52 -2.14 7.61 0.30
CA ALA A 52 -1.31 8.21 -0.76
C ALA A 52 -0.97 9.68 -0.47
N ASP A 53 -1.94 10.46 0.02
CA ASP A 53 -1.74 11.86 0.39
C ASP A 53 -0.77 11.99 1.57
N LYS A 54 -0.89 11.12 2.58
CA LYS A 54 0.03 11.09 3.73
C LYS A 54 1.43 10.66 3.37
N VAL A 55 1.60 9.72 2.44
CA VAL A 55 2.92 9.36 1.91
C VAL A 55 3.56 10.56 1.21
N LYS A 56 2.79 11.30 0.41
CA LYS A 56 3.29 12.52 -0.23
C LYS A 56 3.66 13.60 0.79
N GLU A 57 2.80 13.83 1.79
CA GLU A 57 3.03 14.81 2.86
C GLU A 57 4.28 14.48 3.67
N TYR A 58 4.40 13.24 4.18
CA TYR A 58 5.51 12.84 5.06
C TYR A 58 6.83 12.62 4.33
N SER A 59 6.80 12.56 3.00
CA SER A 59 8.02 12.49 2.18
C SER A 59 8.44 13.84 1.61
N ASP A 60 7.78 14.95 1.99
CA ASP A 60 7.97 16.27 1.39
C ASP A 60 7.84 16.23 -0.15
N GLY A 61 6.93 15.41 -0.66
CA GLY A 61 6.69 15.19 -2.08
C GLY A 61 7.62 14.21 -2.78
N LYS A 62 8.69 13.72 -2.12
CA LYS A 62 9.68 12.81 -2.74
C LYS A 62 9.15 11.42 -3.07
N MET A 63 8.02 11.04 -2.47
CA MET A 63 7.34 9.78 -2.73
C MET A 63 5.87 10.03 -3.02
N THR A 64 5.38 9.45 -4.10
CA THR A 64 3.95 9.48 -4.46
C THR A 64 3.42 8.08 -4.71
N ILE A 65 2.11 7.91 -4.55
CA ILE A 65 1.41 6.68 -4.87
C ILE A 65 0.37 6.97 -5.94
N LYS A 66 0.49 6.29 -7.07
CA LYS A 66 -0.53 6.27 -8.13
C LYS A 66 -1.47 5.08 -7.90
N ILE A 67 -2.74 5.38 -7.65
CA ILE A 67 -3.78 4.40 -7.37
C ILE A 67 -4.50 4.01 -8.66
N TYR A 68 -4.67 2.71 -8.87
CA TYR A 68 -5.42 2.09 -9.96
C TYR A 68 -6.63 1.36 -9.37
N PRO A 69 -7.79 2.03 -9.26
CA PRO A 69 -8.99 1.48 -8.62
C PRO A 69 -9.72 0.47 -9.52
N SER A 70 -10.78 -0.13 -8.97
CA SER A 70 -11.76 -0.91 -9.74
C SER A 70 -11.15 -2.01 -10.62
N GLU A 71 -10.12 -2.71 -10.12
CA GLU A 71 -9.45 -3.81 -10.84
C GLU A 71 -8.83 -3.39 -12.19
N GLN A 72 -8.46 -2.11 -12.38
CA GLN A 72 -7.85 -1.60 -13.61
C GLN A 72 -6.58 -2.35 -14.03
N LEU A 73 -5.83 -2.89 -13.08
CA LEU A 73 -4.62 -3.69 -13.31
C LEU A 73 -4.88 -5.20 -13.17
N GLY A 74 -6.15 -5.62 -13.20
CA GLY A 74 -6.59 -7.01 -13.09
C GLY A 74 -7.09 -7.39 -11.69
N LYS A 75 -7.68 -8.59 -11.64
CA LYS A 75 -8.22 -9.20 -10.41
C LYS A 75 -7.10 -9.58 -9.43
N THR A 76 -7.46 -9.84 -8.18
CA THR A 76 -6.54 -10.16 -7.07
C THR A 76 -5.37 -11.07 -7.44
N ALA A 77 -5.61 -12.21 -8.10
CA ALA A 77 -4.53 -13.14 -8.44
C ALA A 77 -3.49 -12.53 -9.40
N ALA A 78 -3.93 -11.78 -10.41
CA ALA A 78 -3.03 -11.13 -11.37
C ALA A 78 -2.32 -9.92 -10.75
N ALA A 79 -3.01 -9.17 -9.88
CA ALA A 79 -2.41 -8.06 -9.16
C ALA A 79 -1.31 -8.53 -8.20
N LEU A 80 -1.51 -9.65 -7.50
CA LEU A 80 -0.50 -10.25 -6.62
C LEU A 80 0.74 -10.75 -7.38
N GLU A 81 0.59 -11.27 -8.60
CA GLU A 81 1.75 -11.60 -9.45
C GLU A 81 2.51 -10.35 -9.89
N GLN A 82 1.83 -9.23 -10.15
CA GLN A 82 2.48 -7.95 -10.44
C GLN A 82 3.22 -7.39 -9.23
N VAL A 83 2.71 -7.62 -8.01
CA VAL A 83 3.43 -7.28 -6.77
C VAL A 83 4.71 -8.10 -6.67
N LYS A 84 4.62 -9.42 -6.85
CA LYS A 84 5.79 -10.31 -6.87
C LYS A 84 6.81 -9.91 -7.94
N ALA A 85 6.34 -9.46 -9.11
CA ALA A 85 7.19 -8.99 -10.20
C ALA A 85 7.75 -7.56 -9.99
N GLY A 86 7.31 -6.84 -8.96
CA GLY A 86 7.71 -5.45 -8.68
C GLY A 86 7.12 -4.40 -9.64
N THR A 87 6.18 -4.78 -10.52
CA THR A 87 5.51 -3.83 -11.42
C THR A 87 4.35 -3.11 -10.72
N VAL A 88 3.72 -3.73 -9.74
CA VAL A 88 2.85 -3.06 -8.75
C VAL A 88 3.59 -3.08 -7.42
N HIS A 89 3.53 -2.00 -6.65
CA HIS A 89 4.26 -1.92 -5.37
C HIS A 89 3.37 -2.23 -4.18
N ILE A 90 2.07 -1.93 -4.28
CA ILE A 90 1.11 -2.16 -3.20
C ILE A 90 -0.19 -2.77 -3.76
N TYR A 91 -0.69 -3.79 -3.08
CA TYR A 91 -2.05 -4.32 -3.30
C TYR A 91 -2.75 -4.52 -1.94
N PRO A 92 -3.66 -3.62 -1.53
CA PRO A 92 -4.38 -3.76 -0.27
C PRO A 92 -5.35 -4.94 -0.33
N GLU A 93 -5.06 -6.01 0.41
CA GLU A 93 -5.87 -7.24 0.41
C GLU A 93 -5.73 -8.02 1.72
N GLY A 94 -6.68 -8.91 1.99
CA GLY A 94 -6.59 -9.83 3.11
C GLY A 94 -5.38 -10.78 3.01
N SER A 95 -4.62 -10.92 4.10
CA SER A 95 -3.42 -11.77 4.16
C SER A 95 -3.69 -13.25 3.86
N ALA A 96 -4.93 -13.72 3.96
CA ALA A 96 -5.31 -15.08 3.57
C ALA A 96 -5.05 -15.40 2.09
N TYR A 97 -4.94 -14.39 1.21
CA TYR A 97 -4.56 -14.60 -0.20
C TYR A 97 -3.09 -15.00 -0.36
N LEU A 98 -2.25 -14.75 0.66
CA LEU A 98 -0.86 -15.21 0.69
C LEU A 98 -0.74 -16.74 0.82
N LYS A 99 -1.86 -17.45 1.03
CA LYS A 99 -1.92 -18.93 1.01
C LYS A 99 -1.39 -19.56 -0.27
N LYS A 100 -1.31 -18.78 -1.35
CA LYS A 100 -0.67 -19.17 -2.61
C LYS A 100 0.79 -19.60 -2.41
N TRP A 101 1.50 -18.97 -1.48
CA TRP A 101 2.91 -19.26 -1.20
C TRP A 101 3.12 -20.03 0.12
N VAL A 102 2.27 -19.78 1.11
CA VAL A 102 2.33 -20.40 2.45
C VAL A 102 0.92 -20.84 2.86
N PRO A 103 0.53 -22.12 2.62
CA PRO A 103 -0.84 -22.60 2.81
C PRO A 103 -1.48 -22.29 4.18
N GLU A 104 -0.67 -22.23 5.22
CA GLU A 104 -1.04 -21.91 6.60
C GLU A 104 -1.67 -20.51 6.73
N MET A 105 -1.33 -19.58 5.84
CA MET A 105 -1.97 -18.25 5.77
C MET A 105 -3.49 -18.34 5.58
N SER A 106 -4.04 -19.47 5.12
CA SER A 106 -5.49 -19.69 5.05
C SER A 106 -6.21 -19.56 6.40
N TYR A 107 -5.52 -19.89 7.50
CA TYR A 107 -6.07 -19.79 8.87
C TYR A 107 -6.42 -18.35 9.27
N MET A 108 -5.83 -17.34 8.64
CA MET A 108 -6.18 -15.92 8.79
C MET A 108 -7.66 -15.61 8.53
N SER A 109 -8.35 -16.46 7.77
CA SER A 109 -9.74 -16.24 7.34
C SER A 109 -10.67 -17.41 7.62
N ALA A 110 -10.21 -18.36 8.44
CA ALA A 110 -11.03 -19.50 8.84
C ALA A 110 -12.26 -19.00 9.64
N PRO A 111 -13.49 -19.41 9.27
CA PRO A 111 -14.69 -19.02 10.01
C PRO A 111 -14.59 -19.45 11.47
N PHE A 112 -14.96 -18.55 12.39
CA PHE A 112 -15.00 -18.81 13.83
C PHE A 112 -13.65 -19.23 14.46
N MET A 113 -12.52 -18.93 13.81
CA MET A 113 -11.18 -19.23 14.32
C MET A 113 -10.82 -18.45 15.58
N PHE A 114 -11.32 -17.21 15.70
CA PHE A 114 -10.99 -16.32 16.81
C PHE A 114 -12.26 -16.01 17.61
N ASP A 115 -12.19 -16.19 18.94
CA ASP A 115 -13.33 -15.96 19.83
C ASP A 115 -13.72 -14.48 19.92
N ASN A 116 -12.73 -13.60 19.86
CA ASN A 116 -12.89 -12.16 19.96
C ASN A 116 -11.71 -11.40 19.32
N ARG A 117 -11.80 -10.07 19.33
CA ARG A 117 -10.79 -9.20 18.74
C ARG A 117 -9.44 -9.31 19.44
N GLU A 118 -9.45 -9.51 20.75
CA GLU A 118 -8.24 -9.66 21.56
C GLU A 118 -7.49 -10.95 21.21
N HIS A 119 -8.21 -12.06 21.02
CA HIS A 119 -7.63 -13.32 20.54
C HIS A 119 -7.01 -13.11 19.15
N TRP A 120 -7.74 -12.47 18.23
CA TRP A 120 -7.20 -12.14 16.91
C TRP A 120 -5.93 -11.27 17.00
N ALA A 121 -5.93 -10.23 17.83
CA ALA A 121 -4.77 -9.34 17.99
C ALA A 121 -3.54 -10.08 18.50
N ARG A 122 -3.69 -10.95 19.52
CA ARG A 122 -2.57 -11.80 20.01
C ARG A 122 -2.03 -12.71 18.91
N PHE A 123 -2.89 -13.27 18.08
CA PHE A 123 -2.47 -14.09 16.94
C PHE A 123 -1.68 -13.26 15.91
N MET A 124 -2.12 -12.03 15.62
CA MET A 124 -1.43 -11.11 14.71
C MET A 124 0.00 -10.76 15.16
N GLU A 125 0.27 -10.81 16.46
CA GLU A 125 1.59 -10.52 17.06
C GLU A 125 2.43 -11.79 17.31
N SER A 126 1.86 -12.97 17.07
CA SER A 126 2.49 -14.25 17.38
C SER A 126 3.71 -14.55 16.50
N ASP A 127 4.69 -15.25 17.07
CA ASP A 127 5.86 -15.70 16.31
C ASP A 127 5.50 -16.73 15.24
N LEU A 128 4.38 -17.43 15.42
CA LEU A 128 3.79 -18.31 14.41
C LEU A 128 3.46 -17.53 13.13
N LEU A 129 2.68 -16.45 13.24
CA LEU A 129 2.32 -15.64 12.07
C LEU A 129 3.55 -14.94 11.47
N LYS A 130 4.46 -14.42 12.31
CA LYS A 130 5.72 -13.83 11.82
C LYS A 130 6.53 -14.84 11.01
N GLY A 131 6.61 -16.09 11.47
CA GLY A 131 7.26 -17.18 10.76
C GLY A 131 6.62 -17.46 9.39
N TRP A 132 5.29 -17.45 9.31
CA TRP A 132 4.59 -17.61 8.03
C TRP A 132 4.82 -16.42 7.09
N LEU A 133 4.78 -15.19 7.60
CA LEU A 133 5.06 -14.00 6.81
C LEU A 133 6.49 -13.97 6.29
N LYS A 134 7.46 -14.40 7.10
CA LYS A 134 8.85 -14.57 6.64
C LYS A 134 8.96 -15.58 5.51
N GLN A 135 8.24 -16.71 5.58
CA GLN A 135 8.21 -17.66 4.46
C GLN A 135 7.57 -17.06 3.19
N VAL A 136 6.57 -16.18 3.32
CA VAL A 136 6.00 -15.46 2.16
C VAL A 136 7.05 -14.53 1.57
N GLU A 137 7.77 -13.78 2.41
CA GLU A 137 8.86 -12.90 1.98
C GLU A 137 9.95 -13.69 1.25
N ASP A 138 10.41 -14.81 1.82
CA ASP A 138 11.46 -15.66 1.22
C ASP A 138 11.02 -16.26 -0.13
N LYS A 139 9.73 -16.59 -0.31
CA LYS A 139 9.19 -17.23 -1.54
C LYS A 139 8.71 -16.26 -2.61
N ALA A 140 8.27 -15.06 -2.21
CA ALA A 140 7.56 -14.14 -3.10
C ALA A 140 8.13 -12.71 -3.08
N GLY A 141 9.01 -12.36 -2.14
CA GLY A 141 9.47 -10.99 -1.95
C GLY A 141 8.36 -10.03 -1.50
N ILE A 142 7.28 -10.57 -0.90
CA ILE A 142 6.11 -9.80 -0.48
C ILE A 142 6.11 -9.71 1.04
N THR A 143 5.94 -8.48 1.55
CA THR A 143 5.77 -8.21 2.97
C THR A 143 4.52 -7.36 3.24
N LEU A 144 4.09 -7.31 4.49
CA LEU A 144 2.98 -6.45 4.92
C LEU A 144 3.52 -5.07 5.31
N ILE A 145 2.79 -4.01 4.95
CA ILE A 145 3.14 -2.64 5.30
C ILE A 145 2.30 -2.19 6.51
N GLY A 146 2.98 -1.63 7.51
CA GLY A 146 2.35 -1.06 8.70
C GLY A 146 1.80 -2.12 9.66
N ASN A 147 0.90 -1.68 10.54
CA ASN A 147 0.25 -2.58 11.48
C ASN A 147 -0.99 -3.23 10.84
N PRO A 148 -0.98 -4.54 10.53
CA PRO A 148 -2.12 -5.21 9.91
C PRO A 148 -3.36 -5.23 10.81
N ALA A 149 -3.20 -5.01 12.13
CA ALA A 149 -4.30 -4.88 13.07
C ALA A 149 -4.96 -3.49 13.08
N ALA A 150 -4.34 -2.48 12.49
CA ALA A 150 -4.84 -1.10 12.52
C ALA A 150 -5.93 -0.82 11.46
N PHE A 151 -5.92 -1.53 10.34
CA PHE A 151 -6.90 -1.33 9.28
C PHE A 151 -8.17 -2.17 9.52
N MET A 152 -9.15 -1.58 10.20
CA MET A 152 -10.38 -2.28 10.59
C MET A 152 -11.37 -2.42 9.41
N ARG A 153 -11.54 -3.64 8.90
CA ARG A 153 -12.55 -3.98 7.89
C ARG A 153 -13.82 -4.55 8.52
N GLY A 154 -14.57 -3.68 9.21
CA GLY A 154 -15.84 -4.04 9.84
C GLY A 154 -15.72 -5.16 10.88
N PRO A 155 -16.78 -5.43 11.65
CA PRO A 155 -16.67 -6.41 12.72
C PRO A 155 -16.91 -7.86 12.25
N TYR A 156 -17.69 -8.09 11.18
CA TYR A 156 -18.08 -9.45 10.75
C TYR A 156 -18.30 -9.53 9.24
N ARG A 157 -18.08 -10.71 8.64
CA ARG A 157 -18.64 -11.02 7.32
C ARG A 157 -20.14 -11.23 7.49
N VAL A 158 -20.93 -10.56 6.67
CA VAL A 158 -22.37 -10.76 6.59
C VAL A 158 -22.71 -11.60 5.37
N MET A 159 -23.72 -12.46 5.49
CA MET A 159 -24.32 -13.10 4.33
C MET A 159 -25.33 -12.13 3.72
N VAL A 160 -25.20 -11.91 2.41
CA VAL A 160 -26.14 -11.10 1.63
C VAL A 160 -26.89 -12.03 0.69
N THR A 161 -28.18 -12.22 0.95
CA THR A 161 -29.04 -13.14 0.19
C THR A 161 -30.22 -12.41 -0.41
N LYS A 162 -30.78 -12.94 -1.52
CA LYS A 162 -32.00 -12.39 -2.14
C LYS A 162 -33.26 -12.62 -1.31
N LYS A 163 -33.27 -13.71 -0.53
CA LYS A 163 -34.34 -14.09 0.39
C LYS A 163 -33.78 -14.16 1.81
N PRO A 164 -34.50 -13.65 2.83
CA PRO A 164 -34.14 -13.91 4.21
C PRO A 164 -34.11 -15.41 4.48
N TRP A 165 -33.18 -15.84 5.33
CA TRP A 165 -33.17 -17.18 5.90
C TRP A 165 -32.92 -17.05 7.40
N THR A 166 -33.46 -17.98 8.17
CA THR A 166 -33.45 -17.94 9.64
C THR A 166 -32.79 -19.16 10.26
N ASN A 167 -32.52 -20.19 9.47
CA ASN A 167 -31.88 -21.43 9.92
C ASN A 167 -31.06 -22.09 8.81
N MET A 168 -30.21 -23.03 9.19
CA MET A 168 -29.31 -23.73 8.25
C MET A 168 -30.04 -24.61 7.24
N ALA A 169 -31.26 -25.07 7.53
CA ALA A 169 -32.01 -25.92 6.60
C ALA A 169 -32.43 -25.12 5.35
N GLU A 170 -32.76 -23.84 5.53
CA GLU A 170 -33.12 -22.92 4.45
C GLU A 170 -31.94 -22.55 3.54
N LEU A 171 -30.69 -22.76 4.00
CA LEU A 171 -29.49 -22.57 3.19
C LEU A 171 -29.16 -23.77 2.28
N LYS A 172 -29.83 -24.91 2.46
CA LYS A 172 -29.51 -26.12 1.69
C LYS A 172 -29.84 -25.93 0.21
N GLY A 173 -28.81 -25.92 -0.65
CA GLY A 173 -28.95 -25.81 -2.10
C GLY A 173 -29.00 -24.37 -2.65
N ILE A 174 -28.76 -23.37 -1.77
CA ILE A 174 -28.36 -22.01 -2.16
C ILE A 174 -26.84 -21.99 -2.34
#